data_AF-A0A2N2C4G9-F1
#
_entry.id   AF-A0A2N2C4G9-F1
#
_cell.length_a   1.000
_cell.length_b   1.000
_cell.length_c   1.000
_cell.angle_alpha   90.00
_cell.angle_beta   90.00
_cell.angle_gamma   90.00
#
_symmetry.space_group_name_H-M   'P 1'
#
loop_
_entity.id
_entity.type
_entity.pdbx_description
1 polymer ?
#
loop_
_entity_poly.entity_id
_entity_poly.type
_entity_poly.pdbx_seq_one_letter_code
_entity_poly.pdbx_strand_id
1 'polypeptide(L)'
;MKLYIKQKVFSFNDKFTVKDEAGADRYFVEGEIFTLGKKLHVYDVNHTERIFLQQKVWTFLPRFFVFVDGLQVAEIVKEFTFLKPVYSILGLNWEVIGNFWA
;
A
#
# COMPACT_ATOMS: atom_id res chain seq x y z
N MET A 1 6.42 -16.49 5.62
CA MET A 1 7.36 -15.35 5.58
C MET A 1 6.79 -14.23 6.43
N LYS A 2 7.57 -13.65 7.35
CA LYS A 2 7.16 -12.48 8.15
C LYS A 2 7.84 -11.24 7.59
N LEU A 3 7.06 -10.17 7.45
CA LEU A 3 7.52 -8.87 6.98
C LEU A 3 7.26 -7.83 8.07
N TYR A 4 8.20 -6.91 8.22
CA TYR A 4 8.22 -5.91 9.28
C TYR A 4 8.39 -4.53 8.66
N ILE A 5 7.65 -3.56 9.22
CA ILE A 5 7.76 -2.15 8.86
C ILE A 5 7.99 -1.38 10.17
N LYS A 6 8.86 -0.37 10.13
CA LYS A 6 9.09 0.51 11.28
C LYS A 6 7.79 1.27 11.60
N GLN A 7 7.34 1.21 12.86
CA GLN A 7 6.15 1.92 13.31
C GLN A 7 6.31 3.44 13.12
N LYS A 8 5.21 4.14 12.73
CA LYS A 8 5.12 5.60 12.42
C LYS A 8 5.61 6.06 11.04
N VAL A 9 5.48 5.25 9.99
CA VAL A 9 5.82 5.62 8.60
C VAL A 9 4.62 6.15 7.79
N PHE A 10 3.76 6.97 8.40
CA PHE A 10 2.45 7.34 7.82
C PHE A 10 2.38 8.74 7.16
N SER A 11 3.49 9.46 7.09
CA SER A 11 3.53 10.80 6.49
C SER A 11 3.46 10.73 4.97
N PHE A 12 2.87 11.77 4.34
CA PHE A 12 2.79 11.91 2.88
C PHE A 12 4.16 11.97 2.17
N ASN A 13 5.25 12.15 2.91
CA ASN A 13 6.63 12.19 2.43
C ASN A 13 7.45 10.98 2.90
N ASP A 14 6.84 10.01 3.57
CA ASP A 14 7.62 8.95 4.21
C ASP A 14 8.09 7.92 3.19
N LYS A 15 9.41 7.86 3.03
CA LYS A 15 10.11 6.69 2.51
C LYS A 15 10.28 5.70 3.66
N PHE A 16 9.98 4.43 3.42
CA PHE A 16 10.18 3.39 4.42
C PHE A 16 10.60 2.07 3.81
N THR A 17 11.22 1.24 4.63
CA THR A 17 11.75 -0.06 4.23
C THR A 17 10.96 -1.17 4.89
N VAL A 18 10.59 -2.17 4.09
CA VAL A 18 10.02 -3.44 4.56
C VAL A 18 11.17 -4.41 4.74
N LYS A 19 11.31 -4.94 5.96
CA LYS A 19 12.36 -5.89 6.34
C LYS A 19 11.77 -7.29 6.57
N ASP A 20 12.57 -8.33 6.41
CA ASP A 20 12.19 -9.68 6.84
C ASP A 20 12.53 -9.94 8.32
N GLU A 21 12.30 -11.17 8.77
CA GLU A 21 12.57 -11.62 10.14
C GLU A 21 14.05 -11.63 10.53
N ALA A 22 14.96 -11.68 9.56
CA ALA A 22 16.40 -11.56 9.79
C ALA A 22 16.85 -10.08 9.81
N GLY A 23 15.93 -9.13 9.61
CA GLY A 23 16.21 -7.71 9.54
C GLY A 23 16.76 -7.25 8.18
N ALA A 24 16.79 -8.13 7.18
CA ALA A 24 17.25 -7.80 5.84
C ALA A 24 16.19 -6.99 5.09
N ASP A 25 16.64 -5.97 4.35
CA ASP A 25 15.78 -5.12 3.54
C ASP A 25 15.23 -5.93 2.36
N ARG A 26 13.90 -5.94 2.19
CA ARG A 26 13.22 -6.69 1.13
C ARG A 26 12.57 -5.79 0.10
N TYR A 27 11.96 -4.71 0.57
CA TYR A 27 11.29 -3.74 -0.28
C TYR A 27 11.52 -2.33 0.23
N PHE A 28 11.66 -1.39 -0.71
CA PHE A 28 11.72 0.03 -0.42
C PHE A 28 10.45 0.68 -0.92
N VAL A 29 9.80 1.46 -0.08
CA VAL A 29 8.56 2.17 -0.41
C VAL A 29 8.82 3.66 -0.39
N GLU A 30 8.47 4.35 -1.47
CA GLU A 30 8.62 5.79 -1.61
C GLU A 30 7.29 6.45 -1.99
N GLY A 31 6.89 7.49 -1.27
CA GLY A 31 5.73 8.32 -1.63
C GLY A 31 6.08 9.47 -2.56
N GLU A 32 5.18 9.83 -3.49
CA GLU A 32 5.33 11.07 -4.26
C GLU A 32 4.82 12.29 -3.48
N ILE A 33 5.60 13.38 -3.50
CA ILE A 33 5.23 14.68 -2.94
C ILE A 33 4.56 15.54 -4.03
N PHE A 34 3.73 16.51 -3.64
CA PHE A 34 3.09 17.49 -4.54
C PHE A 34 2.13 16.92 -5.60
N THR A 35 1.58 15.73 -5.36
CA THR A 35 0.57 15.13 -6.24
C THR A 35 -0.83 15.19 -5.69
N LEU A 36 -1.82 15.20 -6.59
CA LEU A 36 -3.22 15.11 -6.22
C LEU A 36 -3.52 13.66 -5.83
N GLY A 37 -3.64 13.40 -4.53
CA GLY A 37 -3.82 12.06 -3.97
C GLY A 37 -2.49 11.36 -3.63
N LYS A 38 -2.56 10.30 -2.81
CA LYS A 38 -1.37 9.52 -2.43
C LYS A 38 -0.91 8.62 -3.57
N LYS A 39 0.38 8.61 -3.84
CA LYS A 39 1.04 7.65 -4.71
C LYS A 39 2.21 7.00 -3.99
N LEU A 40 2.39 5.71 -4.16
CA LEU A 40 3.44 4.93 -3.52
C LEU A 40 4.12 4.03 -4.56
N HIS A 41 5.45 4.07 -4.57
CA HIS A 41 6.31 3.25 -5.41
C HIS A 41 6.99 2.21 -4.53
N VAL A 42 6.91 0.94 -4.92
CA VAL A 42 7.52 -0.17 -4.20
C VAL A 42 8.61 -0.78 -5.08
N TYR A 43 9.83 -0.73 -4.58
CA TYR A 43 11.03 -1.22 -5.23
C TYR A 43 11.50 -2.52 -4.59
N ASP A 44 12.05 -3.42 -5.41
CA ASP A 44 12.78 -4.58 -4.92
C ASP A 44 14.21 -4.22 -4.44
N VAL A 45 14.96 -5.23 -4.03
CA VAL A 45 16.36 -5.10 -3.59
C VAL A 45 17.32 -4.61 -4.68
N ASN A 46 16.95 -4.73 -5.95
CA ASN A 46 17.71 -4.23 -7.09
C ASN A 46 17.27 -2.80 -7.47
N HIS A 47 16.46 -2.13 -6.65
CA HIS A 47 15.85 -0.84 -6.94
C HIS A 47 15.00 -0.83 -8.22
N THR A 48 14.47 -1.99 -8.63
CA THR A 48 13.50 -2.05 -9.72
C THR A 48 12.11 -1.84 -9.15
N GLU A 49 11.35 -0.88 -9.69
CA GLU A 49 9.95 -0.69 -9.33
C GLU A 49 9.15 -1.94 -9.73
N ARG A 50 8.49 -2.56 -8.75
CA ARG A 50 7.64 -3.74 -8.97
C ARG A 50 6.18 -3.43 -8.79
N ILE A 51 5.85 -2.57 -7.84
CA ILE A 51 4.47 -2.25 -7.51
C ILE A 51 4.33 -0.74 -7.45
N PHE A 52 3.30 -0.22 -8.10
CA PHE A 52 2.89 1.17 -7.98
C PHE A 52 1.45 1.22 -7.45
N LEU A 53 1.23 2.00 -6.41
CA LEU A 53 -0.10 2.26 -5.86
C LEU A 53 -0.49 3.70 -6.10
N GLN A 54 -1.67 3.91 -6.67
CA GLN A 54 -2.20 5.24 -6.94
C GLN A 54 -3.57 5.41 -6.30
N GLN A 55 -3.71 6.42 -5.44
CA GLN A 55 -5.01 6.79 -4.89
C GLN A 55 -5.91 7.35 -6.00
N LYS A 56 -7.13 6.85 -6.07
CA LYS A 56 -8.18 7.45 -6.89
C LYS A 56 -8.66 8.73 -6.20
N VAL A 57 -8.53 9.84 -6.91
CA VAL A 57 -9.01 11.15 -6.47
C VAL A 57 -10.51 11.31 -6.73
N TRP A 58 -11.17 12.22 -6.00
CA TRP A 58 -12.60 12.53 -6.14
C TRP A 58 -13.56 11.37 -5.82
N THR A 59 -13.17 10.48 -4.90
CA THR A 59 -14.03 9.41 -4.39
C THR A 59 -14.45 9.70 -2.95
N PHE A 60 -15.69 9.34 -2.61
CA PHE A 60 -16.21 9.50 -1.24
C PHE A 60 -15.45 8.63 -0.22
N LEU A 61 -15.03 7.44 -0.64
CA LEU A 61 -14.23 6.51 0.16
C LEU A 61 -12.82 6.37 -0.43
N PRO A 62 -11.80 6.11 0.41
CA PRO A 62 -10.46 5.79 -0.06
C PRO A 62 -10.45 4.60 -1.03
N ARG A 63 -9.83 4.78 -2.19
CA ARG A 63 -9.63 3.76 -3.22
C ARG A 63 -8.22 3.88 -3.80
N PHE A 64 -7.58 2.74 -4.06
CA PHE A 64 -6.24 2.68 -4.62
C PHE A 64 -6.20 1.69 -5.78
N PHE A 65 -5.61 2.11 -6.89
CA PHE A 65 -5.21 1.20 -7.97
C PHE A 65 -3.86 0.59 -7.65
N VAL A 66 -3.72 -0.70 -7.92
CA VAL A 66 -2.47 -1.45 -7.75
C VAL A 66 -1.98 -1.89 -9.12
N PHE A 67 -0.78 -1.44 -9.46
CA PHE A 67 -0.08 -1.80 -10.68
C PHE A 67 1.10 -2.69 -10.33
N VAL A 68 1.28 -3.80 -11.05
CA VAL A 68 2.45 -4.67 -10.95
C VAL A 68 3.13 -4.70 -12.30
N ASP A 69 4.42 -4.36 -12.34
CA ASP A 69 5.20 -4.21 -13.58
C ASP A 69 4.46 -3.37 -14.65
N GLY A 70 3.78 -2.30 -14.21
CA GLY A 70 3.02 -1.37 -15.06
C GLY A 70 1.59 -1.79 -15.43
N LEU A 71 1.17 -3.02 -15.10
CA LEU A 71 -0.18 -3.51 -15.38
C LEU A 71 -1.07 -3.38 -14.16
N GLN A 72 -2.26 -2.79 -14.31
CA GLN A 72 -3.24 -2.73 -13.23
C GLN A 72 -3.76 -4.15 -12.92
N VAL A 73 -3.43 -4.66 -11.74
CA VAL A 73 -3.83 -6.01 -11.30
C VAL A 73 -4.99 -5.99 -10.31
N ALA A 74 -5.16 -4.90 -9.56
CA ALA A 74 -6.17 -4.82 -8.52
C ALA A 74 -6.62 -3.39 -8.19
N GLU A 75 -7.76 -3.30 -7.50
CA GLU A 75 -8.24 -2.07 -6.86
C GLU A 75 -8.53 -2.37 -5.38
N ILE A 76 -7.89 -1.64 -4.47
CA ILE A 76 -8.15 -1.70 -3.03
C ILE A 76 -9.19 -0.65 -2.69
N VAL A 77 -10.34 -1.08 -2.17
CA VAL A 77 -11.47 -0.21 -1.80
C VAL A 77 -11.69 -0.30 -0.31
N LYS A 78 -11.73 0.85 0.37
CA LYS A 78 -12.21 0.90 1.76
C LYS A 78 -13.73 0.81 1.76
N GLU A 79 -14.27 -0.18 2.44
CA GLU A 79 -15.71 -0.34 2.62
C GLU A 79 -16.27 0.66 3.63
N PHE A 80 -17.56 0.98 3.48
CA PHE A 80 -18.25 1.82 4.45
C PHE A 80 -18.62 0.99 5.69
N THR A 81 -17.81 1.09 6.74
CA THR A 81 -18.00 0.33 7.99
C THR A 81 -17.86 1.24 9.23
N PHE A 82 -18.68 0.95 10.25
CA PHE A 82 -18.80 1.83 11.44
C PHE A 82 -17.84 1.47 12.58
N LEU A 83 -17.49 0.18 12.75
CA LEU A 83 -16.75 -0.32 13.92
C LEU A 83 -15.27 -0.62 13.65
N LYS A 84 -14.95 -1.10 12.45
CA LYS A 84 -13.59 -1.51 12.06
C LYS A 84 -13.35 -1.20 10.59
N PRO A 85 -12.14 -0.80 10.20
CA PRO A 85 -11.83 -0.62 8.79
C PRO A 85 -11.89 -1.98 8.07
N VAL A 86 -12.58 -2.04 6.95
CA VAL A 86 -12.63 -3.21 6.06
C VAL A 86 -12.18 -2.77 4.68
N TYR A 87 -11.35 -3.59 4.04
CA TYR A 87 -10.82 -3.33 2.71
C TYR A 87 -11.08 -4.53 1.80
N SER A 88 -11.62 -4.24 0.63
CA SER A 88 -11.86 -5.22 -0.44
C SER A 88 -10.82 -5.04 -1.54
N ILE A 89 -10.29 -6.14 -2.09
CA ILE A 89 -9.35 -6.12 -3.22
C ILE A 89 -10.07 -6.69 -4.45
N LEU A 90 -10.51 -5.80 -5.32
CA LEU A 90 -11.13 -6.13 -6.59
C LEU A 90 -10.06 -6.55 -7.61
N GLY A 91 -10.38 -7.51 -8.49
CA GLY A 91 -9.46 -8.04 -9.51
C GLY A 91 -8.74 -9.32 -9.09
N LEU A 92 -8.42 -9.46 -7.81
CA LEU A 92 -7.83 -10.68 -7.24
C LEU A 92 -8.82 -11.51 -6.40
N ASN A 93 -10.05 -11.00 -6.20
CA ASN A 93 -11.08 -11.58 -5.32
C ASN A 93 -10.55 -11.86 -3.91
N TRP A 94 -9.75 -10.95 -3.35
CA TRP A 94 -9.21 -11.05 -2.00
C TRP A 94 -9.96 -10.11 -1.06
N GLU A 95 -10.16 -10.55 0.18
CA GLU A 95 -10.72 -9.74 1.26
C GLU A 95 -9.67 -9.56 2.36
N VAL A 96 -9.50 -8.33 2.85
CA VAL A 96 -8.54 -8.02 3.91
C VAL A 96 -9.30 -7.69 5.19
N ILE A 97 -9.19 -8.57 6.17
CA ILE A 97 -9.80 -8.42 7.49
C ILE A 97 -8.69 -8.35 8.54
N GLY A 98 -8.72 -7.30 9.35
CA GLY A 98 -7.76 -7.13 10.44
C GLY A 98 -8.28 -6.16 11.49
N ASN A 99 -7.74 -6.23 12.70
CA ASN A 99 -8.01 -5.26 13.75
C ASN A 99 -6.82 -4.30 13.84
N PHE A 100 -6.99 -3.05 13.39
CA PHE A 100 -5.96 -2.02 13.48
C PHE A 100 -5.76 -1.49 14.90
N TRP A 101 -6.65 -1.84 15.83
CA TRP A 101 -6.63 -1.42 17.23
C TRP A 101 -6.16 -2.51 18.21
N ALA A 102 -5.78 -3.69 17.70
CA ALA A 102 -5.25 -4.78 18.51
C ALA A 102 -3.76 -4.61 18.80
#